data_AF-A0A5K7SGB0-F1
#
_entry.id   AF-A0A5K7SGB0-F1
#
_cell.length_a   1.000
_cell.length_b   1.000
_cell.length_c   1.000
_cell.angle_alpha   90.00
_cell.angle_beta   90.00
_cell.angle_gamma   90.00
#
_symmetry.space_group_name_H-M   'P 1'
#
loop_
_entity.id
_entity.type
_entity.pdbx_description
1 polymer ?
#
loop_
_entity_poly.entity_id
_entity_poly.type
_entity_poly.pdbx_seq_one_letter_code
_entity_poly.pdbx_strand_id
1 'polypeptide(L)'
;MKPDRLEKFVNENRHEFDQLEPSDRLWEAISGQLNEEPKHKIRKFQWMKIAAVVVLVLAIPTVIYQVKFSEQIQSAKAVQADPEIQELIEAEAYYAQEVSGKMAEINKCYKVHPEIKIEIEGDLNELEMMYHSLKNDLKENISNKEVIEAMIENNRNRMKLVDEVLEQINC
;
A
#
# COMPACT_ATOMS: atom_id res chain seq x y z
N MET A 1 -71.83 33.02 -1.07
CA MET A 1 -71.74 32.45 -2.42
C MET A 1 -73.12 32.00 -2.85
N LYS A 2 -73.51 32.21 -4.12
CA LYS A 2 -74.79 31.70 -4.63
C LYS A 2 -74.57 30.22 -5.01
N PRO A 3 -75.42 29.28 -4.55
CA PRO A 3 -75.25 27.86 -4.88
C PRO A 3 -75.40 27.64 -6.38
N ASP A 4 -74.54 26.80 -6.95
CA ASP A 4 -74.52 26.50 -8.38
C ASP A 4 -75.79 25.72 -8.77
N ARG A 5 -76.19 25.79 -10.05
CA ARG A 5 -77.41 25.16 -10.55
C ARG A 5 -77.41 23.65 -10.30
N LEU A 6 -76.24 23.00 -10.42
CA LEU A 6 -76.10 21.57 -10.13
C LEU A 6 -76.24 21.28 -8.63
N GLU A 7 -75.64 22.11 -7.79
CA GLU A 7 -75.72 21.96 -6.33
C GLU A 7 -77.15 22.07 -5.82
N LYS A 8 -77.93 23.02 -6.34
CA LYS A 8 -79.36 23.12 -6.04
C LYS A 8 -80.13 21.88 -6.48
N PHE A 9 -79.90 21.41 -7.70
CA PHE A 9 -80.57 20.22 -8.23
C PHE A 9 -80.27 18.97 -7.38
N VAL A 10 -79.01 18.75 -7.01
CA VAL A 10 -78.61 17.60 -6.17
C VAL A 10 -79.23 17.70 -4.77
N ASN A 11 -79.23 18.90 -4.17
CA ASN A 11 -79.81 19.08 -2.84
C ASN A 11 -81.35 18.94 -2.84
N GLU A 12 -82.04 19.48 -3.85
CA GLU A 12 -83.49 19.38 -3.99
C GLU A 12 -83.96 17.94 -4.24
N ASN A 13 -83.14 17.14 -4.93
CA ASN A 13 -83.47 15.74 -5.26
C ASN A 13 -82.70 14.73 -4.38
N ARG A 14 -82.07 15.16 -3.28
CA ARG A 14 -81.21 14.30 -2.46
C ARG A 14 -81.92 13.05 -1.94
N HIS A 15 -83.18 13.20 -1.55
CA HIS A 15 -84.00 12.09 -1.08
C HIS A 15 -84.26 11.01 -2.15
N GLU A 16 -84.12 11.33 -3.45
CA GLU A 16 -84.21 10.35 -4.54
C GLU A 16 -82.90 9.59 -4.76
N PHE A 17 -81.76 10.20 -4.43
CA PHE A 17 -80.45 9.57 -4.55
C PHE A 17 -80.15 8.63 -3.38
N ASP A 18 -80.56 9.00 -2.16
CA ASP A 18 -80.23 8.26 -0.93
C ASP A 18 -81.28 7.18 -0.58
N GLN A 19 -82.05 6.67 -1.55
CA GLN A 19 -83.12 5.67 -1.31
C GLN A 19 -82.62 4.25 -1.06
N LEU A 20 -81.42 3.93 -1.53
CA LEU A 20 -80.86 2.58 -1.49
C LEU A 20 -79.54 2.61 -0.76
N GLU A 21 -79.48 1.98 0.40
CA GLU A 21 -78.23 1.66 1.07
C GLU A 21 -77.79 0.23 0.69
N PRO A 22 -76.48 0.00 0.49
CA PRO A 22 -75.97 -1.34 0.25
C PRO A 22 -76.21 -2.23 1.48
N SER A 23 -76.33 -3.55 1.28
CA SER A 23 -76.43 -4.47 2.40
C SER A 23 -75.16 -4.44 3.26
N ASP A 24 -75.30 -4.51 4.59
CA ASP A 24 -74.18 -4.52 5.54
C ASP A 24 -73.08 -5.53 5.18
N ARG A 25 -73.47 -6.71 4.69
CA ARG A 25 -72.54 -7.77 4.25
C ARG A 25 -71.61 -7.33 3.11
N LEU A 26 -72.14 -6.54 2.18
CA LEU A 26 -71.36 -6.03 1.05
C LEU A 26 -70.34 -5.01 1.54
N TRP A 27 -70.76 -4.12 2.45
CA TRP A 27 -69.87 -3.14 3.05
C TRP A 27 -68.77 -3.80 3.89
N GLU A 28 -69.12 -4.82 4.68
CA GLU A 28 -68.18 -5.59 5.47
C GLU A 28 -67.11 -6.26 4.59
N ALA A 29 -67.51 -6.85 3.46
CA ALA A 29 -66.58 -7.46 2.50
C ALA A 29 -65.61 -6.46 1.86
N ILE A 30 -66.07 -5.24 1.55
CA ILE A 30 -65.24 -4.18 0.96
C ILE A 30 -64.30 -3.60 2.01
N SER A 31 -64.82 -3.29 3.20
CA SER A 31 -64.03 -2.71 4.29
C SER A 31 -62.89 -3.62 4.74
N GLY A 32 -63.10 -4.95 4.72
CA GLY A 32 -62.05 -5.93 4.99
C GLY A 32 -60.90 -5.90 3.98
N GLN A 33 -61.17 -5.61 2.70
CA GLN A 33 -60.15 -5.59 1.65
C GLN A 33 -59.34 -4.29 1.60
N LEU A 34 -59.88 -3.20 2.15
CA LEU A 34 -59.19 -1.91 2.19
C LEU A 34 -58.05 -1.85 3.21
N ASN A 35 -58.04 -2.76 4.20
CA ASN A 35 -56.99 -2.84 5.23
C ASN A 35 -55.82 -3.75 4.85
N GLU A 36 -55.82 -4.37 3.66
CA GLU A 36 -54.70 -5.18 3.21
C GLU A 36 -53.68 -4.32 2.43
N GLU A 37 -52.63 -3.86 3.11
CA GLU A 37 -51.47 -3.32 2.41
C GLU A 37 -50.78 -4.43 1.57
N PRO A 38 -50.37 -4.14 0.32
CA PRO A 38 -49.69 -5.12 -0.51
C PRO A 38 -48.36 -5.51 0.15
N LYS A 39 -48.28 -6.75 0.65
CA LYS A 39 -47.05 -7.31 1.24
C LYS A 39 -46.00 -7.49 0.14
N HIS A 40 -45.23 -6.44 -0.12
CA HIS A 40 -44.11 -6.50 -1.03
C HIS A 40 -43.06 -7.45 -0.44
N LYS A 41 -42.98 -8.68 -0.98
CA LYS A 41 -41.92 -9.63 -0.58
C LYS A 41 -40.59 -9.04 -1.02
N ILE A 42 -39.85 -8.47 -0.07
CA ILE A 42 -38.49 -8.00 -0.32
C ILE A 42 -37.65 -9.23 -0.66
N ARG A 43 -37.24 -9.34 -1.92
CA ARG A 43 -36.50 -10.47 -2.49
C ARG A 43 -35.15 -10.59 -1.77
N LYS A 44 -34.85 -11.78 -1.22
CA LYS A 44 -33.62 -12.14 -0.46
C LYS A 44 -32.28 -12.04 -1.23
N PHE A 45 -32.19 -11.20 -2.26
CA PHE A 45 -31.02 -11.08 -3.14
C PHE A 45 -29.92 -10.15 -2.59
N GLN A 46 -30.17 -9.43 -1.49
CA GLN A 46 -29.17 -8.52 -0.91
C GLN A 46 -28.05 -9.25 -0.16
N TRP A 47 -28.31 -10.43 0.41
CA TRP A 47 -27.32 -11.18 1.17
C TRP A 47 -26.22 -11.80 0.29
N MET A 48 -26.52 -12.10 -0.99
CA MET A 48 -25.52 -12.61 -1.93
C MET A 48 -24.51 -11.52 -2.38
N LYS A 49 -24.91 -10.24 -2.40
CA LYS A 49 -24.02 -9.14 -2.75
C LYS A 49 -22.94 -8.91 -1.69
N ILE A 50 -23.26 -9.15 -0.42
CA ILE A 50 -22.34 -8.98 0.70
C ILE A 50 -21.25 -10.06 0.71
N ALA A 51 -21.61 -11.31 0.42
CA ALA A 51 -20.65 -12.42 0.39
C ALA A 51 -19.56 -12.24 -0.68
N ALA A 52 -19.91 -11.75 -1.87
CA ALA A 52 -18.96 -11.52 -2.96
C ALA A 52 -17.89 -10.46 -2.62
N VAL A 53 -18.26 -9.41 -1.87
CA VAL A 53 -17.33 -8.35 -1.46
C VAL A 53 -16.33 -8.86 -0.43
N VAL A 54 -16.78 -9.66 0.54
CA VAL A 54 -15.91 -10.27 1.57
C VAL A 54 -14.87 -11.19 0.94
N VAL A 55 -15.26 -11.99 -0.06
CA VAL A 55 -14.32 -12.89 -0.76
C VAL A 55 -13.25 -12.09 -1.51
N LEU A 56 -13.60 -11.01 -2.20
CA LEU A 56 -12.63 -10.18 -2.93
C LEU A 56 -11.64 -9.49 -1.97
N VAL A 57 -12.12 -8.95 -0.84
CA VAL A 57 -11.27 -8.28 0.16
C VAL A 57 -10.28 -9.24 0.81
N LEU A 58 -10.59 -10.54 0.90
CA LEU A 58 -9.66 -11.54 1.47
C LEU A 58 -8.78 -12.22 0.41
N ALA A 59 -9.29 -12.43 -0.80
CA ALA A 59 -8.55 -13.09 -1.87
C ALA A 59 -7.46 -12.19 -2.48
N ILE A 60 -7.72 -10.89 -2.63
CA ILE A 60 -6.76 -9.98 -3.28
C ILE A 60 -5.48 -9.82 -2.43
N PRO A 61 -5.54 -9.54 -1.10
CA PRO A 61 -4.33 -9.43 -0.28
C PRO A 61 -3.58 -10.74 -0.16
N THR A 62 -4.28 -11.88 -0.10
CA THR A 62 -3.64 -13.20 0.02
C THR A 62 -2.88 -13.58 -1.25
N VAL A 63 -3.43 -13.30 -2.43
CA VAL A 63 -2.73 -13.49 -3.71
C VAL A 63 -1.51 -12.55 -3.82
N ILE A 64 -1.66 -11.28 -3.46
CA ILE A 64 -0.54 -10.31 -3.46
C ILE A 64 0.58 -10.76 -2.52
N TYR A 65 0.24 -11.23 -1.32
CA TYR A 65 1.20 -11.74 -0.34
C TYR A 65 1.95 -12.97 -0.87
N GLN A 66 1.25 -13.92 -1.49
CA GLN A 66 1.89 -15.11 -2.05
C GLN A 66 2.83 -14.80 -3.23
N VAL A 67 2.46 -13.88 -4.12
CA VAL A 67 3.31 -13.46 -5.25
C VAL A 67 4.58 -12.77 -4.73
N LYS A 68 4.44 -11.84 -3.77
CA LYS A 68 5.59 -11.12 -3.19
C LYS A 68 6.52 -12.03 -2.39
N PHE A 69 5.96 -12.98 -1.64
CA PHE A 69 6.74 -13.95 -0.88
C PHE A 69 7.49 -14.93 -1.80
N SER A 70 6.89 -15.31 -2.94
CA SER A 70 7.53 -16.15 -3.96
C SER A 70 8.71 -15.46 -4.64
N GLU A 71 8.58 -14.18 -5.01
CA GLU A 71 9.68 -13.39 -5.59
C GLU A 71 10.87 -13.30 -4.62
N GLN A 72 10.60 -13.05 -3.33
CA GLN A 72 11.65 -12.89 -2.32
C GLN A 72 12.42 -14.20 -2.03
N ILE A 73 11.75 -15.36 -2.08
CA ILE A 73 12.40 -16.67 -1.88
C ILE A 73 13.25 -17.09 -3.09
N GLN A 74 12.82 -16.77 -4.31
CA GLN A 74 13.60 -17.11 -5.52
C GLN A 74 14.83 -16.22 -5.67
N SER A 75 14.74 -14.92 -5.36
CA SER A 75 15.91 -14.02 -5.36
C SER A 75 16.93 -14.38 -4.28
N ALA A 76 16.49 -14.80 -3.08
CA ALA A 76 17.41 -15.20 -2.02
C ALA A 76 18.13 -16.55 -2.30
N LYS A 77 17.51 -17.48 -3.02
CA LYS A 77 18.13 -18.77 -3.38
C LYS A 77 19.07 -18.70 -4.58
N ALA A 78 18.83 -17.79 -5.53
CA ALA A 78 19.73 -17.61 -6.67
C ALA A 78 21.04 -16.88 -6.30
N VAL A 79 20.99 -15.98 -5.31
CA VAL A 79 22.17 -15.25 -4.81
C VAL A 79 23.09 -16.13 -3.97
N GLN A 80 22.59 -17.20 -3.33
CA GLN A 80 23.40 -18.13 -2.53
C GLN A 80 24.19 -19.17 -3.34
N ALA A 81 24.11 -19.19 -4.68
CA ALA A 81 24.76 -20.21 -5.50
C ALA A 81 26.14 -19.80 -6.04
N ASP A 82 26.48 -18.50 -6.03
CA ASP A 82 27.75 -17.99 -6.55
C ASP A 82 28.71 -17.65 -5.40
N PRO A 83 29.83 -18.37 -5.24
CA PRO A 83 30.78 -18.11 -4.16
C PRO A 83 31.39 -16.70 -4.22
N GLU A 84 31.51 -16.09 -5.39
CA GLU A 84 32.08 -14.74 -5.54
C GLU A 84 31.10 -13.66 -5.05
N ILE A 85 29.79 -13.86 -5.28
CA ILE A 85 28.75 -12.96 -4.76
C ILE A 85 28.65 -13.07 -3.24
N GLN A 86 28.82 -14.27 -2.68
CA GLN A 86 28.85 -14.46 -1.24
C GLN A 86 30.03 -13.72 -0.59
N GLU A 87 31.22 -13.80 -1.19
CA GLU A 87 32.40 -13.05 -0.74
C GLU A 87 32.15 -11.54 -0.74
N LEU A 88 31.52 -11.01 -1.80
CA LEU A 88 31.15 -9.59 -1.88
C LEU A 88 30.23 -9.17 -0.73
N ILE A 89 29.19 -9.95 -0.44
CA ILE A 89 28.22 -9.64 0.62
C ILE A 89 28.91 -9.61 2.00
N GLU A 90 29.78 -10.58 2.26
CA GLU A 90 30.53 -10.64 3.51
C GLU A 90 31.53 -9.48 3.65
N ALA A 91 32.25 -9.17 2.58
CA ALA A 91 33.16 -8.03 2.53
C ALA A 91 32.42 -6.70 2.76
N GLU A 92 31.29 -6.49 2.09
CA GLU A 92 30.46 -5.28 2.26
C GLU A 92 29.99 -5.11 3.70
N ALA A 93 29.47 -6.18 4.31
CA ALA A 93 29.02 -6.13 5.71
C ALA A 93 30.18 -5.78 6.66
N TYR A 94 31.33 -6.41 6.47
CA TYR A 94 32.53 -6.16 7.26
C TYR A 94 33.02 -4.70 7.13
N TYR A 95 33.25 -4.23 5.90
CA TYR A 95 33.79 -2.88 5.68
C TYR A 95 32.78 -1.79 6.07
N ALA A 96 31.48 -1.99 5.84
CA ALA A 96 30.45 -1.02 6.25
C ALA A 96 30.43 -0.82 7.77
N GLN A 97 30.55 -1.91 8.54
CA GLN A 97 30.56 -1.83 10.00
C GLN A 97 31.79 -1.05 10.50
N GLU A 98 32.97 -1.43 10.02
CA GLU A 98 34.24 -0.83 10.42
C GLU A 98 34.35 0.65 10.00
N VAL A 99 33.93 1.01 8.77
CA VAL A 99 33.91 2.41 8.30
C VAL A 99 32.95 3.24 9.14
N SER A 100 31.76 2.72 9.44
CA SER A 100 30.78 3.42 10.28
C SER A 100 31.33 3.67 11.69
N GLY A 101 32.06 2.72 12.26
CA GLY A 101 32.69 2.87 13.57
C GLY A 101 33.72 4.01 13.58
N LYS A 102 34.65 3.96 12.62
CA LYS A 102 35.73 4.97 12.47
C LYS A 102 35.18 6.35 12.15
N MET A 103 34.17 6.43 11.28
CA MET A 103 33.49 7.70 10.99
C MET A 103 32.83 8.31 12.23
N ALA A 104 32.29 7.51 13.15
CA ALA A 104 31.75 8.03 14.40
C ALA A 104 32.82 8.66 15.30
N GLU A 105 34.07 8.22 15.19
CA GLU A 105 35.22 8.82 15.88
C GLU A 105 35.69 10.09 15.18
N ILE A 106 35.90 10.04 13.86
CA ILE A 106 36.26 11.19 13.02
C ILE A 106 35.26 12.35 13.20
N ASN A 107 33.96 12.04 13.24
CA ASN A 107 32.90 13.03 13.41
C ASN A 107 33.03 13.84 14.72
N LYS A 108 33.62 13.26 15.78
CA LYS A 108 33.85 13.99 17.05
C LYS A 108 34.92 15.07 16.88
N CYS A 109 35.86 14.85 15.97
CA CYS A 109 37.01 15.68 15.73
C CYS A 109 36.74 16.88 14.81
N TYR A 110 35.63 16.86 14.05
CA TYR A 110 35.25 17.96 13.14
C TYR A 110 35.10 19.33 13.80
N LYS A 111 34.90 19.38 15.12
CA LYS A 111 34.88 20.66 15.86
C LYS A 111 36.27 21.25 16.04
N VAL A 112 37.29 20.41 16.12
CA VAL A 112 38.70 20.79 16.32
C VAL A 112 39.36 21.05 14.97
N HIS A 113 39.04 20.21 13.99
CA HIS A 113 39.54 20.28 12.62
C HIS A 113 38.36 20.37 11.64
N PRO A 114 37.81 21.57 11.38
CA PRO A 114 36.73 21.72 10.39
C PRO A 114 37.22 21.57 8.94
N GLU A 115 38.50 21.82 8.67
CA GLU A 115 39.11 21.76 7.34
C GLU A 115 39.10 20.35 6.74
N ILE A 116 39.35 19.33 7.56
CA ILE A 116 39.39 17.92 7.11
C ILE A 116 38.01 17.40 6.71
N LYS A 117 36.93 18.02 7.22
CA LYS A 117 35.57 17.52 7.01
C LYS A 117 35.20 17.48 5.52
N ILE A 118 35.47 18.58 4.81
CA ILE A 118 35.08 18.74 3.41
C ILE A 118 35.88 17.78 2.52
N GLU A 119 37.17 17.61 2.81
CA GLU A 119 38.06 16.70 2.08
C GLU A 119 37.62 15.25 2.26
N ILE A 120 37.45 14.80 3.51
CA ILE A 120 37.06 13.41 3.81
C ILE A 120 35.68 13.06 3.28
N GLU A 121 34.67 13.92 3.50
CA GLU A 121 33.32 13.68 2.99
C GLU A 121 33.29 13.70 1.45
N GLY A 122 34.14 14.52 0.82
CA GLY A 122 34.32 14.54 -0.63
C GLY A 122 34.88 13.22 -1.17
N ASP A 123 36.00 12.76 -0.61
CA ASP A 123 36.68 11.53 -1.02
C ASP A 123 35.80 10.29 -0.79
N LEU A 124 35.10 10.23 0.34
CA LEU A 124 34.13 9.16 0.62
C LEU A 124 32.97 9.14 -0.37
N ASN A 125 32.47 10.31 -0.77
CA ASN A 125 31.42 10.42 -1.76
C ASN A 125 31.91 10.01 -3.16
N GLU A 126 33.16 10.31 -3.52
CA GLU A 126 33.76 9.82 -4.77
C GLU A 126 33.84 8.28 -4.78
N LEU A 127 34.31 7.69 -3.68
CA LEU A 127 34.35 6.23 -3.52
C LEU A 127 32.94 5.61 -3.62
N GLU A 128 31.92 6.25 -3.03
CA GLU A 128 30.52 5.81 -3.13
C GLU A 128 29.98 5.88 -4.57
N MET A 129 30.27 6.96 -5.30
CA MET A 129 29.88 7.08 -6.71
C MET A 129 30.52 5.99 -7.58
N MET A 130 31.81 5.69 -7.37
CA MET A 130 32.49 4.61 -8.07
C MET A 130 31.88 3.24 -7.75
N TYR A 131 31.57 2.98 -6.49
CA TYR A 131 30.90 1.75 -6.07
C TYR A 131 29.52 1.60 -6.73
N HIS A 132 28.75 2.69 -6.85
CA HIS A 132 27.48 2.69 -7.57
C HIS A 132 27.63 2.39 -9.06
N SER A 133 28.69 2.88 -9.70
CA SER A 133 29.01 2.53 -11.09
C SER A 133 29.27 1.03 -11.23
N LEU A 134 30.15 0.47 -10.39
CA LEU A 134 30.47 -0.96 -10.39
C LEU A 134 29.23 -1.84 -10.16
N LYS A 135 28.32 -1.40 -9.28
CA LYS A 135 27.05 -2.09 -9.05
C LYS A 135 26.16 -2.12 -10.30
N ASN A 136 26.18 -1.07 -11.11
CA ASN A 136 25.47 -1.07 -12.39
C ASN A 136 26.13 -2.01 -13.40
N ASP A 137 27.46 -2.01 -13.48
CA ASP A 137 28.22 -2.90 -14.37
C ASP A 137 27.97 -4.38 -14.03
N LEU A 138 27.91 -4.72 -12.73
CA LEU A 138 27.57 -6.05 -12.25
C LEU A 138 26.15 -6.47 -12.65
N LYS A 139 25.19 -5.53 -12.61
CA LYS A 139 23.80 -5.78 -13.03
C LYS A 139 23.68 -6.01 -14.54
N GLU A 140 24.54 -5.37 -15.33
CA GLU A 140 24.60 -5.54 -16.79
C GLU A 140 25.35 -6.83 -17.23
N ASN A 141 25.76 -7.68 -16.27
CA ASN A 141 26.55 -8.91 -16.48
C ASN A 141 27.91 -8.65 -17.17
N ILE A 142 28.53 -7.51 -16.92
CA ILE A 142 29.87 -7.19 -17.41
C ILE A 142 30.89 -7.78 -16.44
N SER A 143 31.75 -8.70 -16.89
CA SER A 143 32.91 -9.24 -16.15
C SER A 143 32.65 -9.46 -14.64
N ASN A 144 31.65 -10.27 -14.28
CA ASN A 144 31.13 -10.38 -12.90
C ASN A 144 32.24 -10.50 -11.83
N LYS A 145 33.26 -11.34 -12.06
CA LYS A 145 34.38 -11.53 -11.13
C LYS A 145 35.21 -10.26 -10.92
N GLU A 146 35.64 -9.65 -12.02
CA GLU A 146 36.50 -8.45 -11.99
C GLU A 146 35.75 -7.27 -11.37
N VAL A 147 34.45 -7.14 -11.66
CA VAL A 147 33.59 -6.13 -11.05
C VAL A 147 33.42 -6.39 -9.56
N ILE A 148 33.20 -7.64 -9.14
CA ILE A 148 33.15 -8.02 -7.71
C ILE A 148 34.47 -7.66 -7.01
N GLU A 149 35.62 -8.03 -7.57
CA GLU A 149 36.94 -7.70 -7.02
C GLU A 149 37.13 -6.18 -6.89
N ALA A 150 36.73 -5.41 -7.91
CA ALA A 150 36.76 -3.94 -7.88
C ALA A 150 35.82 -3.36 -6.81
N MET A 151 34.64 -3.95 -6.58
CA MET A 151 33.71 -3.53 -5.53
C MET A 151 34.28 -3.79 -4.13
N ILE A 152 34.93 -4.94 -3.92
CA ILE A 152 35.61 -5.27 -2.67
C ILE A 152 36.78 -4.29 -2.44
N GLU A 153 37.55 -4.01 -3.49
CA GLU A 153 38.68 -3.07 -3.40
C GLU A 153 38.22 -1.63 -3.14
N ASN A 154 37.10 -1.19 -3.72
CA ASN A 154 36.51 0.10 -3.38
C ASN A 154 36.17 0.21 -1.88
N ASN A 155 35.57 -0.83 -1.30
CA ASN A 155 35.28 -0.86 0.13
C ASN A 155 36.56 -0.87 1.01
N ARG A 156 37.63 -1.54 0.56
CA ARG A 156 38.95 -1.45 1.20
C ARG A 156 39.52 -0.05 1.17
N ASN A 157 39.38 0.67 0.05
CA ASN A 157 39.84 2.05 -0.06
C ASN A 157 39.06 2.98 0.87
N ARG A 158 37.73 2.79 1.00
CA ARG A 158 36.93 3.53 1.99
C ARG A 158 37.43 3.29 3.42
N MET A 159 37.77 2.05 3.76
CA MET A 159 38.37 1.71 5.04
C MET A 159 39.70 2.43 5.27
N LYS A 160 40.60 2.30 4.30
CA LYS A 160 41.95 2.84 4.37
C LYS A 160 41.92 4.36 4.52
N LEU A 161 41.02 5.05 3.81
CA LEU A 161 40.83 6.49 3.95
C LEU A 161 40.47 6.88 5.38
N VAL A 162 39.47 6.23 5.98
CA VAL A 162 39.07 6.57 7.37
C VAL A 162 40.13 6.17 8.40
N ASP A 163 40.91 5.13 8.13
CA ASP A 163 42.07 4.75 8.94
C ASP A 163 43.18 5.79 8.90
N GLU A 164 43.62 6.19 7.70
CA GLU A 164 44.68 7.19 7.53
C GLU A 164 44.29 8.53 8.15
N VAL A 165 43.02 8.90 8.04
CA VAL A 165 42.47 10.09 8.70
C VAL A 165 42.65 9.96 10.22
N LEU A 166 42.20 8.86 10.82
CA LEU A 166 42.30 8.65 12.28
C LEU A 166 43.75 8.62 12.78
N GLU A 167 44.69 8.12 11.99
CA GLU A 167 46.12 8.16 12.34
C GLU A 167 46.70 9.58 12.35
N GLN A 168 46.18 10.46 11.50
CA GLN A 168 46.68 11.83 11.36
C GLN A 168 46.00 12.81 12.31
N ILE A 169 44.76 12.54 12.71
CA ILE A 169 44.00 13.43 13.59
C ILE A 169 44.11 12.98 15.04
N ASN A 170 44.75 13.82 15.86
CA ASN A 170 44.68 13.68 17.31
C ASN A 170 43.57 14.58 17.84
N CYS A 171 42.57 13.94 18.43
CA CYS A 171 41.47 14.55 19.14
C CYS A 171 41.62 14.18 20.63
#